data_AF-A0A2P8AX88-F1
#
_entry.id   AF-A0A2P8AX88-F1
#
_cell.length_a   1.000
_cell.length_b   1.000
_cell.length_c   1.000
_cell.angle_alpha   90.00
_cell.angle_beta   90.00
_cell.angle_gamma   90.00
#
_symmetry.space_group_name_H-M   'P 1'
#
loop_
_entity.id
_entity.type
_entity.pdbx_description
1 polymer ?
#
loop_
_entity_poly.entity_id
_entity_poly.type
_entity_poly.pdbx_seq_one_letter_code
_entity_poly.pdbx_strand_id
1 'polypeptide(L)' 'MSRLRAAGARRVAVAAYFLAPGLFHDAVRSTARRAGAVAVAEPLTDLPELADLVLRRVDAVPVGGPV' A
#
# COMPACT_ATOMS: atom_id res chain seq x y z
N MET A 1 -15.75 0.74 4.45
CA MET A 1 -15.98 0.32 5.86
C MET A 1 -17.29 -0.42 6.09
N SER A 2 -18.42 -0.03 5.50
CA SER A 2 -19.75 -0.59 5.83
C SER A 2 -19.81 -2.12 5.83
N ARG A 3 -19.29 -2.78 4.78
CA ARG A 3 -19.22 -4.24 4.71
C ARG A 3 -18.36 -4.86 5.82
N LEU A 4 -17.19 -4.29 6.11
CA LEU A 4 -16.32 -4.77 7.20
C LEU A 4 -17.01 -4.63 8.56
N ARG A 5 -17.72 -3.52 8.79
CA ARG A 5 -18.48 -3.32 10.03
C ARG A 5 -19.71 -4.23 10.11
N ALA A 6 -20.41 -4.46 9.00
CA ALA A 6 -21.49 -5.43 8.92
C ALA A 6 -20.99 -6.86 9.22
N ALA A 7 -19.74 -7.17 8.87
CA ALA A 7 -19.06 -8.41 9.25
C ALA A 7 -18.51 -8.40 10.70
N GLY A 8 -18.89 -7.44 11.54
CA GLY A 8 -18.51 -7.36 12.96
C GLY A 8 -17.18 -6.66 13.26
N ALA A 9 -16.50 -6.08 12.25
CA ALA A 9 -15.24 -5.37 12.51
C ALA A 9 -15.48 -4.09 13.33
N ARG A 10 -14.91 -4.06 14.55
CA ARG A 10 -15.01 -2.91 15.46
C ARG A 10 -13.97 -1.83 15.17
N ARG A 11 -12.81 -2.21 14.64
CA ARG A 11 -11.73 -1.29 14.25
C ARG A 11 -11.22 -1.70 12.88
N VAL A 12 -11.08 -0.73 11.98
CA VAL A 12 -10.63 -0.96 10.61
C VAL A 12 -9.42 -0.06 10.37
N ALA A 13 -8.27 -0.66 10.07
CA ALA A 13 -7.09 0.04 9.59
C ALA A 13 -6.94 -0.19 8.07
N VAL A 14 -6.24 0.72 7.40
CA VAL A 14 -5.96 0.64 5.96
C VAL A 14 -4.46 0.53 5.75
N ALA A 15 -4.02 -0.56 5.12
CA ALA A 15 -2.65 -0.68 4.63
C ALA A 15 -2.49 0.12 3.33
N ALA A 16 -1.55 1.05 3.32
CA ALA A 16 -1.23 1.90 2.18
C ALA A 16 -0.12 1.24 1.36
N TYR A 17 -0.48 0.49 0.32
CA TYR A 17 0.49 -0.17 -0.56
C TYR A 17 0.87 0.76 -1.72
N PHE A 18 1.46 1.91 -1.36
CA PHE A 18 1.93 2.94 -2.28
C PHE A 18 3.44 3.04 -2.23
N LEU A 19 4.11 3.18 -3.37
CA LEU A 19 5.57 3.35 -3.41
C LEU A 19 6.00 4.78 -3.06
N ALA A 20 5.14 5.77 -3.28
CA ALA A 20 5.47 7.17 -3.06
C ALA A 20 4.22 7.96 -2.61
N PRO A 21 4.41 9.09 -1.89
CA PRO A 21 3.34 10.04 -1.64
C PRO A 21 2.86 10.71 -2.95
N GLY A 22 1.66 11.27 -2.92
CA GLY A 22 1.08 11.98 -4.06
C GLY A 22 -0.43 12.09 -3.99
N LEU A 23 -1.04 12.72 -5.00
CA LEU A 23 -2.47 13.04 -5.01
C LEU A 23 -3.37 11.83 -4.75
N PHE A 24 -3.04 10.68 -5.35
CA PHE A 24 -3.84 9.47 -5.18
C PHE A 24 -3.71 8.89 -3.77
N HIS A 25 -2.48 8.82 -3.23
CA HIS A 25 -2.23 8.43 -1.85
C HIS A 25 -3.02 9.32 -0.87
N ASP A 26 -2.98 10.63 -1.08
CA ASP A 26 -3.65 11.60 -0.21
C ASP A 26 -5.17 11.49 -0.29
N ALA A 27 -5.72 11.27 -1.48
CA ALA A 27 -7.15 11.03 -1.69
C ALA A 27 -7.64 9.77 -0.97
N VAL A 28 -6.87 8.68 -1.04
CA VAL A 28 -7.17 7.43 -0.33
C VAL A 28 -7.09 7.63 1.18
N ARG A 29 -6.02 8.27 1.68
CA ARG A 29 -5.85 8.57 3.11
C ARG A 29 -7.01 9.39 3.65
N SER A 30 -7.38 10.45 2.93
CA SER A 30 -8.47 11.36 3.28
C SER A 30 -9.82 10.63 3.30
N THR A 31 -10.10 9.83 2.28
CA THR A 31 -11.35 9.05 2.16
C THR A 31 -11.46 7.97 3.24
N ALA A 32 -10.38 7.24 3.51
CA ALA A 32 -10.33 6.21 4.54
C ALA A 32 -10.57 6.80 5.95
N ARG A 33 -9.95 7.94 6.26
CA ARG A 33 -10.17 8.64 7.53
C ARG A 33 -11.62 9.09 7.68
N ARG A 34 -12.22 9.72 6.65
CA ARG A 34 -13.64 10.10 6.66
C ARG A 34 -14.58 8.90 6.84
N ALA A 35 -14.22 7.74 6.30
CA ALA A 35 -14.99 6.52 6.44
C ALA A 35 -14.80 5.81 7.81
N GLY A 36 -13.98 6.37 8.71
CA GLY A 36 -13.80 5.90 10.08
C GLY A 36 -12.66 4.90 10.26
N ALA A 37 -11.61 4.98 9.44
CA ALA A 37 -10.39 4.20 9.65
C ALA A 37 -9.73 4.65 10.95
N VAL A 38 -9.31 3.69 11.78
CA VAL A 38 -8.56 4.00 13.01
C VAL A 38 -7.10 4.32 12.72
N ALA A 39 -6.58 3.84 11.59
CA ALA A 39 -5.24 4.11 11.09
C ALA A 39 -5.21 3.94 9.57
N VAL A 40 -4.34 4.69 8.92
CA VAL A 40 -3.93 4.50 7.52
C VAL A 40 -2.41 4.50 7.54
N ALA A 41 -1.78 3.46 7.00
CA ALA A 41 -0.32 3.40 6.93
C ALA A 41 0.24 4.52 6.04
N GLU A 42 1.50 4.89 6.27
CA GLU A 42 2.26 5.75 5.36
C GLU A 42 2.70 4.94 4.12
N PRO A 43 3.05 5.58 3.00
CA PRO A 43 3.57 4.89 1.81
C PRO A 43 4.89 4.18 2.12
N LEU A 44 5.23 3.17 1.32
CA LEU A 44 6.39 2.30 1.50
C LEU A 44 7.72 2.99 1.22
N THR A 45 7.73 4.01 0.36
CA THR A 45 8.90 4.86 0.08
C THR A 45 10.20 4.06 -0.10
N ASP A 46 11.14 4.27 0.80
CA ASP A 46 12.53 3.82 0.85
C ASP A 46 12.73 2.67 1.83
N LEU A 47 11.68 1.89 2.14
CA LEU A 47 11.82 0.69 2.96
C LEU A 47 12.89 -0.26 2.38
N PRO A 48 13.88 -0.68 3.19
CA PRO A 48 14.95 -1.56 2.73
C PRO A 48 14.43 -2.86 2.10
N GLU A 49 13.37 -3.43 2.66
CA GLU A 49 12.77 -4.68 2.16
C GLU A 49 12.14 -4.50 0.77
N LEU A 50 11.66 -3.30 0.45
CA LEU A 50 11.13 -2.95 -0.87
C LEU A 50 12.27 -2.81 -1.89
N ALA A 51 13.37 -2.15 -1.51
CA ALA A 51 14.56 -2.05 -2.36
C ALA A 51 15.13 -3.45 -2.66
N ASP A 52 15.28 -4.29 -1.65
CA ASP A 52 15.74 -5.68 -1.80
C ASP A 52 14.82 -6.50 -2.71
N LEU A 53 13.49 -6.30 -2.58
CA LEU A 53 12.53 -6.97 -3.46
C LEU A 53 12.71 -6.55 -4.92
N VAL A 54 12.90 -5.26 -5.18
CA VAL A 54 13.11 -4.75 -6.54
C VAL A 54 14.39 -5.33 -7.14
N LEU A 55 15.50 -5.33 -6.39
CA LEU A 55 16.77 -5.90 -6.83
C LEU A 55 16.62 -7.38 -7.18
N ARG A 56 16.03 -8.20 -6.30
CA ARG A 56 15.76 -9.62 -6.60
C ARG A 56 14.92 -9.81 -7.86
N ARG A 57 13.96 -8.92 -8.12
CA ARG A 57 13.09 -9.01 -9.29
C ARG A 57 13.84 -8.68 -10.58
N VAL A 58 14.76 -7.73 -10.54
CA VAL A 58 15.66 -7.37 -11.64
C VAL A 58 16.63 -8.52 -11.93
N ASP A 59 17.27 -9.06 -10.90
CA ASP A 59 18.23 -10.18 -11.04
C ASP A 59 17.57 -11.47 -11.58
N ALA A 60 16.28 -11.65 -11.32
CA ALA A 60 15.52 -12.79 -11.83
C ALA A 60 15.22 -12.70 -13.33
N VAL A 61 15.45 -11.56 -14.00
CA VAL A 61 15.28 -11.42 -15.45
C VAL A 61 16.53 -11.93 -16.15
N PRO A 62 16.44 -13.01 -16.96
CA PRO A 62 17.58 -13.50 -17.73
C PRO A 62 18.06 -12.43 -18.72
N VAL A 63 19.37 -12.20 -18.79
CA VAL A 63 19.96 -11.31 -19.78
C VAL A 63 19.73 -11.91 -21.17
N GLY A 64 18.82 -11.31 -21.96
CA GLY A 64 18.48 -11.74 -23.33
C GLY A 64 17.07 -12.32 -23.56
N GLY A 65 16.17 -12.30 -22.57
CA GLY A 65 14.76 -12.66 -22.79
C GLY A 65 13.98 -11.59 -23.57
N PRO A 66 12.91 -11.95 -24.32
CA PRO A 66 12.12 -10.95 -25.04
C PRO A 66 11.42 -10.01 -24.06
N VAL A 67 11.39 -8.72 -24.41
CA VAL A 67 10.59 -7.68 -23.73
C VAL A 67 9.11 -7.83 -24.01
#